data_AF-A0AAT9TPU2-F1
#
_entry.id   AF-A0AAT9TPU2-F1
#
_cell.length_a   1.000
_cell.length_b   1.000
_cell.length_c   1.000
_cell.angle_alpha   90.00
_cell.angle_beta   90.00
_cell.angle_gamma   90.00
#
_symmetry.space_group_name_H-M   'P 1'
#
loop_
_entity.id
_entity.type
_entity.pdbx_description
1 polymer ?
#
loop_
_entity_poly.entity_id
_entity_poly.type
_entity_poly.pdbx_seq_one_letter_code
_entity_poly.pdbx_strand_id
1 'polypeptide(L)'
;MTQRSPKATAERNRTLALASALVRGAVAAGLGLGSLTVLVMVLWISSPYPDSGPGGALRAGAGVWLLAHGAGLVRPDTLSGVPAPVSMVPLLLAVGPVWLAHRAARDAAEAEEGRPRPSQAGVFCAVTAGYLLVVAGAAAGARGGSLRPDPDTLVFPVALVVAGAAAAGVWTAAGRPLGPLPSWSPLVLQEAIARTRFRDRAEAACRSAAVGVTVLLGGGALVVAVALGRNAGAAQEAFLGLAGDWPGRFAVLLLAASLVPNAALWGASYGLGPGFSLGTGATATPLGLDGTPAAPHFPLLAAVPDQEAGSLLSGAALAVPVAAALAVAWFTARRAAPADVPRAQVWSRRETVLVTLLAALACGAATGLLMAVAGGPLGTGALREFGPVWWLAGPAALAWTAGIGVPAVLLLRLWRLRTPGWAWRRDVPEADEPQVTESAPAKAAAKTAAKATASEEKAGADAQAAIGRPHRWWVPWRWRGRAVGASGDAAQGGSAAPAASAVPAPGAAPETVSGALADGAGPGAGRGDAGFEPYDFLPTDPWHGKDWHGKDWHGKDFREARWASLKRGSGGLMADFPAGPAGPAGPAGPAGPAGPAGPTGQTGPADSADPAEVAAGRPAPEADRPEPPTP
;
A
#
# COMPACT_ATOMS: atom_id res chain seq x y z
N MET A 1 58.16 16.61 5.19
CA MET A 1 56.71 16.45 5.52
C MET A 1 55.95 17.48 4.66
N THR A 2 54.71 17.32 4.17
CA THR A 2 53.54 16.57 4.66
C THR A 2 52.64 16.00 3.52
N GLN A 3 52.81 14.72 3.12
CA GLN A 3 51.93 14.07 2.11
C GLN A 3 50.49 13.72 2.62
N ARG A 4 49.99 14.32 3.70
CA ARG A 4 48.70 13.96 4.31
C ARG A 4 47.46 14.60 3.66
N SER A 5 47.62 15.68 2.89
CA SER A 5 46.51 16.52 2.40
C SER A 5 45.45 15.80 1.52
N PRO A 6 45.79 14.99 0.50
CA PRO A 6 44.79 14.48 -0.46
C PRO A 6 43.92 13.33 0.08
N LYS A 7 44.31 12.67 1.18
CA LYS A 7 43.49 11.60 1.80
C LYS A 7 42.34 12.18 2.62
N ALA A 8 42.62 13.20 3.43
CA ALA A 8 41.63 13.85 4.28
C ALA A 8 40.49 14.50 3.48
N THR A 9 40.77 15.05 2.29
CA THR A 9 39.73 15.58 1.41
C THR A 9 38.88 14.48 0.77
N ALA A 10 39.48 13.36 0.34
CA ALA A 10 38.75 12.21 -0.20
C ALA A 10 37.85 11.54 0.85
N GLU A 11 38.35 11.35 2.08
CA GLU A 11 37.59 10.82 3.22
C GLU A 11 36.43 11.74 3.59
N ARG A 12 36.68 13.06 3.74
CA ARG A 12 35.61 14.04 4.02
C ARG A 12 34.53 14.04 2.93
N ASN A 13 34.92 13.98 1.66
CA ASN A 13 33.98 13.93 0.54
C ASN A 13 33.14 12.63 0.56
N ARG A 14 33.74 11.49 0.95
CA ARG A 14 33.00 10.23 1.13
C ARG A 14 32.00 10.31 2.28
N THR A 15 32.38 10.88 3.43
CA THR A 15 31.48 11.07 4.57
C THR A 15 30.31 11.99 4.22
N LEU A 16 30.57 13.09 3.50
CA LEU A 16 29.52 14.01 3.03
C LEU A 16 28.55 13.34 2.04
N ALA A 17 29.05 12.48 1.14
CA ALA A 17 28.21 11.72 0.22
C ALA A 17 27.33 10.66 0.92
N LEU A 18 27.85 10.03 1.99
CA LEU A 18 27.05 9.10 2.81
C LEU A 18 26.01 9.85 3.67
N ALA A 19 26.36 11.01 4.22
CA ALA A 19 25.44 11.86 4.95
C ALA A 19 24.29 12.38 4.06
N SER A 20 24.58 12.83 2.83
CA SER A 20 23.54 13.27 1.89
C SER A 20 22.67 12.12 1.40
N ALA A 21 23.22 10.92 1.23
CA ALA A 21 22.45 9.70 0.96
C ALA A 21 21.50 9.35 2.12
N LEU A 22 21.96 9.44 3.38
CA LEU A 22 21.13 9.24 4.56
C LEU A 22 19.98 10.25 4.64
N VAL A 23 20.28 11.55 4.43
CA VAL A 23 19.25 12.60 4.39
C VAL A 23 18.23 12.36 3.28
N ARG A 24 18.65 11.91 2.08
CA ARG A 24 17.72 11.54 0.99
C ARG A 24 16.80 10.39 1.38
N GLY A 25 17.29 9.39 2.14
CA GLY A 25 16.46 8.33 2.70
C GLY A 25 15.41 8.85 3.70
N ALA A 26 15.83 9.70 4.63
CA ALA A 26 14.93 10.32 5.61
C ALA A 26 13.88 11.23 4.95
N VAL A 27 14.26 12.03 3.96
CA VAL A 27 13.33 12.87 3.18
C VAL A 27 12.33 12.03 2.39
N ALA A 28 12.75 10.91 1.80
CA ALA A 28 11.85 10.01 1.09
C ALA A 28 10.80 9.37 2.01
N ALA A 29 11.20 8.97 3.23
CA ALA A 29 10.27 8.50 4.25
C ALA A 29 9.32 9.62 4.72
N GLY A 30 9.86 10.79 5.03
CA GLY A 30 9.10 11.96 5.49
C GLY A 30 8.07 12.47 4.48
N LEU A 31 8.39 12.43 3.18
CA LEU A 31 7.43 12.74 2.11
C LEU A 31 6.28 11.72 2.05
N GLY A 32 6.60 10.43 2.17
CA GLY A 32 5.60 9.36 2.22
C GLY A 32 4.66 9.53 3.42
N LEU A 33 5.23 9.61 4.62
CA LEU A 33 4.51 9.78 5.88
C LEU A 33 3.68 11.07 5.88
N GLY A 34 4.29 12.19 5.48
CA GLY A 34 3.65 13.49 5.41
C GLY A 34 2.46 13.52 4.45
N SER A 35 2.57 12.90 3.27
CA SER A 35 1.47 12.87 2.29
C SER A 35 0.22 12.13 2.81
N LEU A 36 0.39 10.97 3.47
CA LEU A 36 -0.71 10.24 4.08
C LEU A 36 -1.23 10.91 5.35
N THR A 37 -0.35 11.54 6.14
CA THR A 37 -0.75 12.31 7.32
C THR A 37 -1.60 13.51 6.93
N VAL A 38 -1.24 14.26 5.87
CA VAL A 38 -2.07 15.36 5.33
C VAL A 38 -3.42 14.84 4.84
N LEU A 39 -3.45 13.73 4.09
CA LEU A 39 -4.71 13.13 3.63
C LEU A 39 -5.65 12.74 4.78
N VAL A 40 -5.13 12.07 5.80
CA VAL A 40 -5.90 11.68 7.00
C VAL A 40 -6.33 12.91 7.81
N MET A 41 -5.48 13.92 7.94
CA MET A 41 -5.84 15.17 8.63
C MET A 41 -6.92 15.96 7.88
N VAL A 42 -6.91 15.99 6.54
CA VAL A 42 -7.98 16.64 5.74
C VAL A 42 -9.30 15.91 5.90
N LEU A 43 -9.31 14.58 5.83
CA LEU A 43 -10.51 13.76 6.09
C LEU A 43 -11.04 13.98 7.52
N TRP A 44 -10.13 14.04 8.51
CA TRP A 44 -10.47 14.26 9.92
C TRP A 44 -11.03 15.67 10.19
N ILE A 45 -10.39 16.73 9.67
CA ILE A 45 -10.88 18.12 9.77
C ILE A 45 -12.25 18.29 9.10
N SER A 46 -12.50 17.54 8.02
CA SER A 46 -13.77 17.57 7.30
C SER A 46 -14.89 16.79 8.00
N SER A 47 -14.58 15.95 9.00
CA SER A 47 -15.57 15.13 9.70
C SER A 47 -16.55 16.00 10.51
N PRO A 48 -17.87 15.81 10.38
CA PRO A 48 -18.84 16.49 11.23
C PRO A 48 -18.77 16.00 12.69
N TYR A 49 -18.25 14.79 12.92
CA TYR A 49 -18.11 14.16 14.25
C TYR A 49 -16.74 13.47 14.36
N PRO A 50 -15.67 14.20 14.69
CA PRO A 50 -14.34 13.61 14.83
C PRO A 50 -14.19 12.83 16.15
N ASP A 51 -14.14 11.49 16.09
CA ASP A 51 -13.98 10.56 17.23
C ASP A 51 -12.66 10.68 18.03
N SER A 52 -11.83 11.67 17.72
CA SER A 52 -10.49 11.86 18.30
C SER A 52 -10.01 13.28 18.07
N GLY A 53 -9.13 13.77 18.96
CA GLY A 53 -8.36 15.00 18.69
C GLY A 53 -7.31 14.82 17.58
N PRO A 54 -6.65 15.90 17.13
CA PRO A 54 -5.73 15.87 15.98
C PRO A 54 -4.57 14.89 16.16
N GLY A 55 -4.07 14.72 17.39
CA GLY A 55 -3.05 13.71 17.72
C GLY A 55 -3.51 12.26 17.46
N GLY A 56 -4.82 11.97 17.45
CA GLY A 56 -5.37 10.70 17.01
C GLY A 56 -5.25 10.51 15.49
N ALA A 57 -5.64 11.52 14.71
CA ALA A 57 -5.51 11.51 13.25
C ALA A 57 -4.04 11.42 12.77
N LEU A 58 -3.11 12.12 13.44
CA LEU A 58 -1.66 11.96 13.19
C LEU A 58 -1.17 10.51 13.42
N ARG A 59 -1.62 9.86 14.51
CA ARG A 59 -1.30 8.46 14.81
C ARG A 59 -1.92 7.49 13.80
N ALA A 60 -3.14 7.76 13.33
CA ALA A 60 -3.78 6.99 12.27
C ALA A 60 -3.03 7.12 10.93
N GLY A 61 -2.61 8.34 10.55
CA GLY A 61 -1.78 8.57 9.35
C GLY A 61 -0.44 7.83 9.42
N ALA A 62 0.23 7.85 10.58
CA ALA A 62 1.44 7.06 10.81
C ALA A 62 1.19 5.55 10.75
N GLY A 63 0.12 5.04 11.38
CA GLY A 63 -0.25 3.62 11.33
C GLY A 63 -0.54 3.14 9.91
N VAL A 64 -1.32 3.90 9.14
CA VAL A 64 -1.64 3.59 7.73
C VAL A 64 -0.39 3.63 6.84
N TRP A 65 0.53 4.56 7.09
CA TRP A 65 1.84 4.59 6.40
C TRP A 65 2.73 3.39 6.75
N LEU A 66 2.73 2.94 8.01
CA LEU A 66 3.47 1.74 8.44
C LEU A 66 2.86 0.45 7.86
N LEU A 67 1.53 0.34 7.81
CA LEU A 67 0.83 -0.77 7.16
C LEU A 67 1.16 -0.86 5.66
N ALA A 68 1.34 0.27 4.99
CA ALA A 68 1.81 0.32 3.59
C ALA A 68 3.25 -0.23 3.39
N HIS A 69 3.99 -0.51 4.46
CA HIS A 69 5.30 -1.19 4.42
C HIS A 69 5.22 -2.68 4.81
N GLY A 70 4.04 -3.21 5.16
CA GLY A 70 3.91 -4.56 5.70
C GLY A 70 4.16 -4.68 7.21
N ALA A 71 4.19 -3.56 7.95
CA ALA A 71 4.09 -3.63 9.41
C ALA A 71 2.65 -4.05 9.78
N GLY A 72 2.52 -5.05 10.66
CA GLY A 72 1.24 -5.36 11.27
C GLY A 72 0.80 -4.23 12.21
N LEU A 73 -0.50 -3.96 12.20
CA LEU A 73 -1.15 -3.14 13.21
C LEU A 73 -1.92 -4.04 14.17
N VAL A 74 -2.11 -3.61 15.41
CA VAL A 74 -2.99 -4.23 16.39
C VAL A 74 -4.02 -3.22 16.85
N ARG A 75 -5.29 -3.61 16.81
CA ARG A 75 -6.38 -2.93 17.51
C ARG A 75 -6.47 -3.52 18.91
N PRO A 76 -6.02 -2.81 19.97
CA PRO A 76 -6.04 -3.35 21.33
C PRO A 76 -7.46 -3.39 21.90
N ASP A 77 -8.26 -2.38 21.58
CA ASP A 77 -9.60 -2.19 22.11
C ASP A 77 -10.63 -2.95 21.24
N THR A 78 -11.12 -4.08 21.74
CA THR A 78 -12.09 -4.96 21.06
C THR A 78 -13.19 -5.42 22.00
N LEU A 79 -14.35 -5.79 21.46
CA LEU A 79 -15.51 -6.26 22.25
C LEU A 79 -15.24 -7.58 23.00
N SER A 80 -14.23 -8.36 22.58
CA SER A 80 -13.80 -9.59 23.24
C SER A 80 -12.65 -9.37 24.24
N GLY A 81 -12.12 -8.15 24.37
CA GLY A 81 -10.93 -7.85 25.16
C GLY A 81 -9.62 -8.44 24.61
N VAL A 82 -9.67 -9.18 23.50
CA VAL A 82 -8.50 -9.78 22.85
C VAL A 82 -8.00 -8.84 21.74
N PRO A 83 -6.74 -8.39 21.76
CA PRO A 83 -6.20 -7.53 20.71
C PRO A 83 -6.29 -8.18 19.31
N ALA A 84 -6.82 -7.44 18.34
CA ALA A 84 -7.06 -7.93 16.98
C ALA A 84 -5.97 -7.43 16.01
N PRO A 85 -5.17 -8.32 15.39
CA PRO A 85 -4.18 -7.93 14.38
C PRO A 85 -4.84 -7.56 13.06
N VAL A 86 -4.27 -6.58 12.38
CA VAL A 86 -4.64 -6.10 11.05
C VAL A 86 -3.34 -5.89 10.26
N SER A 87 -2.97 -6.84 9.41
CA SER A 87 -1.70 -6.79 8.64
C SER A 87 -1.85 -6.99 7.13
N MET A 88 -3.07 -7.09 6.62
CA MET A 88 -3.32 -7.08 5.17
C MET A 88 -2.90 -5.73 4.56
N VAL A 89 -1.89 -5.76 3.69
CA VAL A 89 -1.28 -4.55 3.12
C VAL A 89 -2.13 -4.01 1.97
N PRO A 90 -2.54 -2.72 1.96
CA PRO A 90 -3.13 -2.12 0.77
C PRO A 90 -2.08 -1.92 -0.32
N LEU A 91 -2.00 -2.86 -1.27
CA LEU A 91 -0.86 -2.95 -2.20
C LEU A 91 -0.69 -1.74 -3.12
N LEU A 92 -1.76 -0.99 -3.43
CA LEU A 92 -1.61 0.27 -4.18
C LEU A 92 -0.93 1.36 -3.34
N LEU A 93 -1.18 1.36 -2.02
CA LEU A 93 -0.60 2.32 -1.08
C LEU A 93 0.91 2.08 -0.90
N ALA A 94 1.33 0.82 -0.90
CA ALA A 94 2.72 0.39 -0.84
C ALA A 94 3.58 0.89 -2.03
N VAL A 95 2.96 1.20 -3.18
CA VAL A 95 3.66 1.74 -4.36
C VAL A 95 4.35 3.07 -4.04
N GLY A 96 3.74 3.94 -3.22
CA GLY A 96 4.29 5.24 -2.84
C GLY A 96 5.63 5.11 -2.09
N PRO A 97 5.66 4.46 -0.91
CA PRO A 97 6.88 4.23 -0.15
C PRO A 97 7.97 3.49 -0.93
N VAL A 98 7.62 2.42 -1.67
CA VAL A 98 8.57 1.65 -2.48
C VAL A 98 9.18 2.51 -3.59
N TRP A 99 8.38 3.32 -4.29
CA TRP A 99 8.88 4.23 -5.32
C TRP A 99 9.78 5.33 -4.75
N LEU A 100 9.40 5.91 -3.61
CA LEU A 100 10.20 6.95 -2.93
C LEU A 100 11.55 6.40 -2.44
N ALA A 101 11.58 5.22 -1.81
CA ALA A 101 12.82 4.57 -1.37
C ALA A 101 13.70 4.15 -2.56
N HIS A 102 13.11 3.56 -3.60
CA HIS A 102 13.79 3.22 -4.86
C HIS A 102 14.43 4.45 -5.50
N ARG A 103 13.67 5.53 -5.63
CA ARG A 103 14.14 6.78 -6.21
C ARG A 103 15.25 7.41 -5.38
N ALA A 104 15.10 7.52 -4.06
CA ALA A 104 16.14 8.10 -3.20
C ALA A 104 17.47 7.34 -3.30
N ALA A 105 17.42 6.01 -3.32
CA ALA A 105 18.60 5.17 -3.46
C ALA A 105 19.21 5.22 -4.87
N ARG A 106 18.39 5.35 -5.91
CA ARG A 106 18.84 5.57 -7.29
C ARG A 106 19.51 6.93 -7.45
N ASP A 107 18.79 8.00 -7.13
CA ASP A 107 19.21 9.39 -7.30
C ASP A 107 20.49 9.69 -6.48
N ALA A 108 20.73 8.96 -5.37
CA ALA A 108 21.95 9.03 -4.55
C ALA A 108 23.11 8.11 -5.01
N ALA A 109 22.87 7.17 -5.93
CA ALA A 109 23.88 6.29 -6.50
C ALA A 109 24.33 6.72 -7.91
N GLU A 110 23.53 7.54 -8.60
CA GLU A 110 23.97 8.27 -9.79
C GLU A 110 25.05 9.32 -9.42
N ALA A 111 25.95 9.62 -10.35
CA ALA A 111 27.12 10.45 -10.08
C ALA A 111 26.81 11.94 -10.34
N GLU A 112 27.18 12.81 -9.41
CA GLU A 112 27.24 14.25 -9.69
C GLU A 112 28.49 14.56 -10.55
N GLU A 113 28.31 15.45 -11.53
CA GLU A 113 29.36 15.84 -12.49
C GLU A 113 30.62 16.31 -11.75
N GLY A 114 31.79 15.75 -12.12
CA GLY A 114 33.08 16.07 -11.48
C GLY A 114 33.32 15.47 -10.08
N ARG A 115 32.42 14.65 -9.52
CA ARG A 115 32.62 13.96 -8.22
C ARG A 115 32.89 12.45 -8.39
N PRO A 116 33.77 11.84 -7.58
CA PRO A 116 34.01 10.40 -7.62
C PRO A 116 32.73 9.65 -7.19
N ARG A 117 32.40 8.56 -7.90
CA ARG A 117 31.19 7.76 -7.64
C ARG A 117 31.17 7.24 -6.18
N PRO A 118 30.06 7.43 -5.43
CA PRO A 118 29.95 6.88 -4.09
C PRO A 118 29.89 5.35 -4.13
N SER A 119 30.36 4.70 -3.07
CA SER A 119 30.31 3.23 -2.96
C SER A 119 28.86 2.74 -2.89
N GLN A 120 28.41 1.97 -3.87
CA GLN A 120 27.02 1.49 -4.03
C GLN A 120 26.44 0.87 -2.75
N ALA A 121 27.18 -0.03 -2.09
CA ALA A 121 26.77 -0.62 -0.81
C ALA A 121 26.63 0.43 0.30
N GLY A 122 27.48 1.45 0.32
CA GLY A 122 27.39 2.56 1.26
C GLY A 122 26.16 3.45 1.02
N VAL A 123 25.80 3.72 -0.23
CA VAL A 123 24.56 4.45 -0.58
C VAL A 123 23.34 3.63 -0.16
N PHE A 124 23.31 2.34 -0.48
CA PHE A 124 22.27 1.41 -0.06
C PHE A 124 22.08 1.43 1.47
N CYS A 125 23.15 1.23 2.25
CA CYS A 125 23.08 1.26 3.71
C CYS A 125 22.65 2.63 4.26
N ALA A 126 23.20 3.73 3.73
CA ALA A 126 22.89 5.07 4.20
C ALA A 126 21.43 5.46 3.95
N VAL A 127 20.91 5.24 2.74
CA VAL A 127 19.51 5.52 2.39
C VAL A 127 18.57 4.65 3.20
N THR A 128 18.87 3.35 3.34
CA THR A 128 18.07 2.42 4.15
C THR A 128 18.04 2.84 5.63
N ALA A 129 19.19 3.20 6.21
CA ALA A 129 19.27 3.68 7.60
C ALA A 129 18.51 4.99 7.82
N GLY A 130 18.65 5.96 6.92
CA GLY A 130 17.93 7.24 7.00
C GLY A 130 16.41 7.08 6.87
N TYR A 131 15.96 6.15 6.02
CA TYR A 131 14.54 5.81 5.89
C TYR A 131 14.02 5.10 7.17
N LEU A 132 14.74 4.10 7.66
CA LEU A 132 14.34 3.33 8.86
C LEU A 132 14.38 4.16 10.15
N LEU A 133 15.19 5.21 10.23
CA LEU A 133 15.14 6.18 11.34
C LEU A 133 13.79 6.89 11.42
N VAL A 134 13.19 7.25 10.27
CA VAL A 134 11.86 7.85 10.21
C VAL A 134 10.77 6.81 10.49
N VAL A 135 10.93 5.56 10.04
CA VAL A 135 10.06 4.43 10.42
C VAL A 135 10.01 4.26 11.95
N ALA A 136 11.17 4.26 12.61
CA ALA A 136 11.27 4.13 14.07
C ALA A 136 10.57 5.29 14.80
N GLY A 137 10.76 6.53 14.33
CA GLY A 137 10.07 7.71 14.87
C GLY A 137 8.54 7.66 14.70
N ALA A 138 8.07 7.30 13.49
CA ALA A 138 6.65 7.15 13.21
C ALA A 138 6.00 6.03 14.06
N ALA A 139 6.69 4.89 14.19
CA ALA A 139 6.22 3.78 15.01
C ALA A 139 6.16 4.15 16.50
N ALA A 140 7.18 4.86 17.02
CA ALA A 140 7.17 5.36 18.39
C ALA A 140 5.99 6.31 18.65
N GLY A 141 5.71 7.23 17.72
CA GLY A 141 4.54 8.12 17.80
C GLY A 141 3.20 7.37 17.74
N ALA A 142 3.10 6.32 16.91
CA ALA A 142 1.88 5.55 16.73
C ALA A 142 1.53 4.62 17.92
N ARG A 143 2.46 4.34 18.85
CA ARG A 143 2.27 3.40 19.98
C ARG A 143 1.04 3.67 20.84
N GLY A 144 0.63 4.93 21.00
CA GLY A 144 -0.56 5.28 21.77
C GLY A 144 -1.88 5.19 21.00
N GLY A 145 -1.89 4.78 19.73
CA GLY A 145 -3.07 4.80 18.86
C GLY A 145 -4.12 3.72 19.17
N SER A 146 -5.27 3.84 18.50
CA SER A 146 -6.31 2.80 18.39
C SER A 146 -5.93 1.69 17.38
N LEU A 147 -4.97 1.98 16.50
CA LEU A 147 -4.21 1.01 15.72
C LEU A 147 -2.73 1.23 16.06
N ARG A 148 -2.13 0.29 16.80
CA ARG A 148 -0.75 0.35 17.27
C ARG A 148 0.14 -0.50 16.37
N PRO A 149 1.36 -0.09 16.02
CA PRO A 149 2.29 -0.95 15.29
C PRO A 149 2.70 -2.13 16.17
N ASP A 150 2.58 -3.34 15.64
CA ASP A 150 3.14 -4.55 16.24
C ASP A 150 4.68 -4.50 16.17
N PRO A 151 5.43 -4.60 17.29
CA PRO A 151 6.88 -4.57 17.26
C PRO A 151 7.51 -5.71 16.46
N ASP A 152 6.89 -6.90 16.43
CA ASP A 152 7.49 -8.10 15.84
C ASP A 152 7.49 -8.02 14.30
N THR A 153 6.37 -7.60 13.71
CA THR A 153 6.26 -7.34 12.26
C THR A 153 6.72 -5.94 11.83
N LEU A 154 7.05 -5.04 12.77
CA LEU A 154 7.64 -3.74 12.43
C LEU A 154 9.07 -3.88 11.86
N VAL A 155 9.88 -4.79 12.40
CA VAL A 155 11.32 -4.84 12.07
C VAL A 155 11.56 -5.53 10.72
N PHE A 156 11.14 -6.79 10.57
CA PHE A 156 11.56 -7.63 9.44
C PHE A 156 10.87 -7.28 8.10
N PRO A 157 9.52 -7.25 8.00
CA PRO A 157 8.81 -6.79 6.79
C PRO A 157 9.27 -5.42 6.30
N VAL A 158 9.28 -4.39 7.17
CA VAL A 158 9.58 -3.02 6.76
C VAL A 158 11.04 -2.87 6.33
N ALA A 159 11.99 -3.47 7.06
CA ALA A 159 13.39 -3.46 6.65
C ALA A 159 13.59 -4.17 5.30
N LEU A 160 12.91 -5.29 5.05
CA LEU A 160 12.98 -6.02 3.79
C LEU A 160 12.39 -5.23 2.62
N VAL A 161 11.24 -4.57 2.81
CA VAL A 161 10.61 -3.71 1.78
C VAL A 161 11.48 -2.49 1.46
N VAL A 162 11.96 -1.77 2.48
CA VAL A 162 12.82 -0.58 2.30
C VAL A 162 14.16 -0.96 1.68
N ALA A 163 14.82 -2.02 2.17
CA ALA A 163 16.08 -2.51 1.60
C ALA A 163 15.90 -3.03 0.17
N GLY A 164 14.83 -3.78 -0.12
CA GLY A 164 14.53 -4.27 -1.47
C GLY A 164 14.32 -3.13 -2.46
N ALA A 165 13.56 -2.10 -2.07
CA ALA A 165 13.37 -0.88 -2.85
C ALA A 165 14.70 -0.13 -3.08
N ALA A 166 15.48 0.08 -2.01
CA ALA A 166 16.76 0.78 -2.08
C ALA A 166 17.80 0.03 -2.93
N ALA A 167 17.91 -1.29 -2.78
CA ALA A 167 18.78 -2.15 -3.58
C ALA A 167 18.37 -2.12 -5.06
N ALA A 168 17.07 -2.17 -5.37
CA ALA A 168 16.58 -1.98 -6.74
C ALA A 168 16.92 -0.58 -7.29
N GLY A 169 16.89 0.46 -6.44
CA GLY A 169 17.32 1.82 -6.78
C GLY A 169 18.78 1.87 -7.24
N VAL A 170 19.69 1.45 -6.36
CA VAL A 170 21.14 1.36 -6.64
C VAL A 170 21.41 0.46 -7.86
N TRP A 171 20.71 -0.66 -8.00
CA TRP A 171 20.83 -1.56 -9.15
C TRP A 171 20.43 -0.91 -10.48
N THR A 172 19.41 -0.05 -10.49
CA THR A 172 19.05 0.71 -11.71
C THR A 172 20.06 1.82 -12.02
N ALA A 173 20.58 2.54 -11.03
CA ALA A 173 21.66 3.52 -11.20
C ALA A 173 22.96 2.85 -11.73
N ALA A 174 23.23 1.61 -11.30
CA ALA A 174 24.35 0.79 -11.77
C ALA A 174 24.20 0.29 -13.23
N GLY A 175 23.11 0.62 -13.94
CA GLY A 175 22.87 0.17 -15.30
C GLY A 175 22.30 -1.25 -15.41
N ARG A 176 21.69 -1.78 -14.34
CA ARG A 176 21.13 -3.14 -14.24
C ARG A 176 22.18 -4.24 -14.52
N PRO A 177 23.25 -4.32 -13.73
CA PRO A 177 24.16 -5.45 -13.79
C PRO A 177 23.44 -6.71 -13.33
N LEU A 178 23.41 -7.76 -14.16
CA LEU A 178 23.40 -9.11 -13.63
C LEU A 178 24.79 -9.31 -13.05
N GLY A 179 24.92 -9.12 -11.74
CA GLY A 179 26.21 -9.08 -11.06
C GLY A 179 26.93 -10.44 -11.10
N PRO A 180 28.23 -10.46 -10.79
CA PRO A 180 28.88 -11.72 -10.41
C PRO A 180 28.10 -12.33 -9.24
N LEU A 181 27.90 -13.64 -9.29
CA LEU A 181 27.26 -14.38 -8.21
C LEU A 181 28.10 -14.30 -6.91
N PRO A 182 27.49 -14.59 -5.74
CA PRO A 182 28.24 -14.84 -4.52
C PRO A 182 29.36 -15.86 -4.79
N SER A 183 30.52 -15.66 -4.16
CA SER A 183 31.72 -16.49 -4.36
C SER A 183 31.52 -17.98 -4.03
N TRP A 184 30.48 -18.32 -3.25
CA TRP A 184 30.08 -19.69 -2.91
C TRP A 184 29.26 -20.40 -4.01
N SER A 185 28.90 -19.70 -5.09
CA SER A 185 28.21 -20.32 -6.23
C SER A 185 29.15 -21.22 -7.05
N PRO A 186 28.68 -22.37 -7.56
CA PRO A 186 29.51 -23.26 -8.37
C PRO A 186 29.98 -22.57 -9.67
N LEU A 187 31.24 -22.77 -10.06
CA LEU A 187 31.87 -22.11 -11.21
C LEU A 187 31.05 -22.26 -12.51
N VAL A 188 30.41 -23.41 -12.72
CA VAL A 188 29.54 -23.68 -13.89
C VAL A 188 28.43 -22.64 -14.02
N LEU A 189 27.88 -22.16 -12.90
CA LEU A 189 26.82 -21.14 -12.89
C LEU A 189 27.39 -19.72 -13.12
N GLN A 190 28.60 -19.45 -12.61
CA GLN A 190 29.33 -18.20 -12.88
C GLN A 190 29.67 -18.08 -14.38
N GLU A 191 30.22 -19.15 -14.97
CA GLU A 191 30.55 -19.25 -16.39
C GLU A 191 29.30 -19.32 -17.29
N ALA A 192 28.18 -19.86 -16.79
CA ALA A 192 26.89 -19.74 -17.48
C ALA A 192 26.43 -18.28 -17.56
N ILE A 193 26.43 -17.54 -16.44
CA ILE A 193 25.99 -16.12 -16.40
C ILE A 193 26.92 -15.19 -17.18
N ALA A 194 28.23 -15.48 -17.20
CA ALA A 194 29.20 -14.74 -18.01
C ALA A 194 28.92 -14.82 -19.53
N ARG A 195 28.26 -15.88 -20.01
CA ARG A 195 27.89 -16.03 -21.42
C ARG A 195 26.65 -15.18 -21.73
N THR A 196 26.81 -14.19 -22.61
CA THR A 196 25.74 -13.31 -23.13
C THR A 196 24.48 -14.07 -23.52
N ARG A 197 24.64 -15.21 -24.22
CA ARG A 197 23.56 -16.13 -24.60
C ARG A 197 22.68 -16.59 -23.43
N PHE A 198 23.22 -16.77 -22.22
CA PHE A 198 22.42 -17.08 -21.03
C PHE A 198 21.66 -15.86 -20.54
N ARG A 199 22.32 -14.69 -20.47
CA ARG A 199 21.70 -13.40 -20.11
C ARG A 199 20.51 -13.07 -21.01
N ASP A 200 20.63 -13.25 -22.33
CA ASP A 200 19.55 -13.01 -23.29
C ASP A 200 18.35 -13.94 -23.07
N ARG A 201 18.61 -15.22 -22.74
CA ARG A 201 17.60 -16.25 -22.46
C ARG A 201 16.90 -16.00 -21.13
N ALA A 202 17.65 -15.63 -20.08
CA ALA A 202 17.11 -15.25 -18.78
C ALA A 202 16.28 -13.96 -18.87
N GLU A 203 16.74 -12.94 -19.61
CA GLU A 203 15.95 -11.72 -19.82
C GLU A 203 14.66 -12.02 -20.61
N ALA A 204 14.73 -12.88 -21.63
CA ALA A 204 13.54 -13.31 -22.37
C ALA A 204 12.55 -14.10 -21.49
N ALA A 205 13.04 -14.98 -20.60
CA ALA A 205 12.22 -15.69 -19.62
C ALA A 205 11.54 -14.70 -18.66
N CYS A 206 12.31 -13.83 -18.00
CA CYS A 206 11.78 -12.85 -17.05
C CYS A 206 10.80 -11.85 -17.70
N ARG A 207 11.06 -11.39 -18.93
CA ARG A 207 10.10 -10.55 -19.67
C ARG A 207 8.79 -11.29 -19.99
N SER A 208 8.87 -12.57 -20.36
CA SER A 208 7.69 -13.37 -20.68
C SER A 208 6.90 -13.72 -19.42
N ALA A 209 7.59 -14.05 -18.31
CA ALA A 209 6.99 -14.24 -17.00
C ALA A 209 6.28 -12.98 -16.49
N ALA A 210 6.88 -11.80 -16.65
CA ALA A 210 6.26 -10.53 -16.30
C ALA A 210 4.97 -10.26 -17.09
N VAL A 211 4.93 -10.62 -18.39
CA VAL A 211 3.69 -10.58 -19.18
C VAL A 211 2.65 -11.58 -18.66
N GLY A 212 3.06 -12.79 -18.28
CA GLY A 212 2.16 -13.75 -17.62
C GLY A 212 1.52 -13.18 -16.36
N VAL A 213 2.33 -12.60 -15.47
CA VAL A 213 1.87 -11.96 -14.22
C VAL A 213 0.94 -10.77 -14.49
N THR A 214 1.22 -9.91 -15.47
CA THR A 214 0.31 -8.79 -15.78
C THR A 214 -1.01 -9.24 -16.41
N VAL A 215 -1.02 -10.35 -17.16
CA VAL A 215 -2.27 -10.94 -17.68
C VAL A 215 -3.06 -11.62 -16.56
N LEU A 216 -2.43 -12.31 -15.62
CA LEU A 216 -3.10 -12.84 -14.42
C LEU A 216 -3.72 -11.71 -13.59
N LEU A 217 -2.98 -10.64 -13.31
CA LEU A 217 -3.46 -9.49 -12.54
C LEU A 217 -4.61 -8.75 -13.27
N GLY A 218 -4.48 -8.52 -14.58
CA GLY A 218 -5.53 -7.88 -15.38
C GLY A 218 -6.79 -8.73 -15.52
N GLY A 219 -6.64 -10.04 -15.68
CA GLY A 219 -7.75 -10.99 -15.73
C GLY A 219 -8.47 -11.12 -14.38
N GLY A 220 -7.72 -11.20 -13.28
CA GLY A 220 -8.29 -11.21 -11.93
C GLY A 220 -9.02 -9.90 -11.58
N ALA A 221 -8.47 -8.74 -11.99
CA ALA A 221 -9.16 -7.46 -11.89
C ALA A 221 -10.47 -7.43 -12.71
N LEU A 222 -10.48 -8.01 -13.91
CA LEU A 222 -11.68 -8.12 -14.75
C LEU A 222 -12.74 -9.04 -14.10
N VAL A 223 -12.35 -10.17 -13.54
CA VAL A 223 -13.26 -11.07 -12.80
C VAL A 223 -13.92 -10.33 -11.64
N VAL A 224 -13.14 -9.61 -10.82
CA VAL A 224 -13.69 -8.79 -9.72
C VAL A 224 -14.60 -7.67 -10.22
N ALA A 225 -14.23 -6.98 -11.32
CA ALA A 225 -15.07 -5.92 -11.90
C ALA A 225 -16.42 -6.45 -12.41
N VAL A 226 -16.45 -7.64 -13.02
CA VAL A 226 -17.68 -8.31 -13.44
C VAL A 226 -18.52 -8.77 -12.24
N ALA A 227 -17.89 -9.30 -11.19
CA ALA A 227 -18.58 -9.69 -9.96
C ALA A 227 -19.21 -8.48 -9.24
N LEU A 228 -18.45 -7.39 -9.04
CA LEU A 228 -18.98 -6.14 -8.49
C LEU A 228 -20.08 -5.51 -9.35
N GLY A 229 -19.99 -5.63 -10.68
CA GLY A 229 -21.02 -5.15 -11.60
C GLY A 229 -22.34 -5.92 -11.49
N ARG A 230 -22.30 -7.21 -11.13
CA ARG A 230 -23.50 -8.01 -10.82
C ARG A 230 -24.02 -7.71 -9.41
N ASN A 231 -23.12 -7.66 -8.44
CA ASN A 231 -23.44 -7.55 -7.01
C ASN A 231 -23.45 -6.07 -6.53
N ALA A 232 -23.77 -5.14 -7.44
CA ALA A 232 -23.67 -3.70 -7.22
C ALA A 232 -24.58 -3.19 -6.08
N GLY A 233 -25.74 -3.81 -5.89
CA GLY A 233 -26.64 -3.52 -4.76
C GLY A 233 -25.99 -3.82 -3.42
N ALA A 234 -25.51 -5.06 -3.22
CA ALA A 234 -24.79 -5.46 -2.01
C ALA A 234 -23.51 -4.62 -1.77
N ALA A 235 -22.80 -4.26 -2.84
CA ALA A 235 -21.64 -3.36 -2.75
C ALA A 235 -22.03 -1.94 -2.26
N GLN A 236 -23.17 -1.41 -2.75
CA GLN A 236 -23.72 -0.12 -2.33
C GLN A 236 -24.26 -0.16 -0.89
N GLU A 237 -24.94 -1.23 -0.49
CA GLU A 237 -25.44 -1.42 0.88
C GLU A 237 -24.29 -1.50 1.87
N ALA A 238 -23.26 -2.31 1.59
CA ALA A 238 -22.04 -2.36 2.40
C ALA A 238 -21.28 -1.01 2.44
N PHE A 239 -21.33 -0.22 1.36
CA PHE A 239 -20.71 1.11 1.32
C PHE A 239 -21.45 2.13 2.20
N LEU A 240 -22.78 2.20 2.08
CA LEU A 240 -23.62 3.13 2.82
C LEU A 240 -23.73 2.74 4.31
N GLY A 241 -23.72 1.45 4.62
CA GLY A 241 -23.70 0.93 5.99
C GLY A 241 -22.40 1.21 6.75
N LEU A 242 -21.26 1.34 6.06
CA LEU A 242 -19.98 1.73 6.65
C LEU A 242 -19.83 3.25 6.85
N ALA A 243 -20.49 4.07 6.05
CA ALA A 243 -20.24 5.52 6.01
C ALA A 243 -21.50 6.36 5.76
N GLY A 244 -22.05 6.90 6.84
CA GLY A 244 -23.18 7.84 6.79
C GLY A 244 -22.81 9.22 6.25
N ASP A 245 -21.57 9.69 6.49
CA ASP A 245 -21.07 11.02 6.17
C ASP A 245 -20.19 11.07 4.90
N TRP A 246 -19.95 12.26 4.37
CA TRP A 246 -19.12 12.44 3.16
C TRP A 246 -17.64 12.11 3.38
N PRO A 247 -16.95 12.61 4.42
CA PRO A 247 -15.57 12.21 4.74
C PRO A 247 -15.39 10.70 4.93
N GLY A 248 -16.27 10.04 5.68
CA GLY A 248 -16.29 8.58 5.83
C GLY A 248 -16.42 7.87 4.48
N ARG A 249 -17.31 8.34 3.60
CA ARG A 249 -17.47 7.80 2.23
C ARG A 249 -16.20 7.97 1.40
N PHE A 250 -15.54 9.12 1.46
CA PHE A 250 -14.24 9.32 0.80
C PHE A 250 -13.15 8.40 1.38
N ALA A 251 -13.11 8.20 2.70
CA ALA A 251 -12.17 7.29 3.34
C ALA A 251 -12.40 5.83 2.92
N VAL A 252 -13.65 5.36 2.86
CA VAL A 252 -13.99 4.00 2.38
C VAL A 252 -13.69 3.84 0.88
N LEU A 253 -13.95 4.85 0.04
CA LEU A 253 -13.57 4.82 -1.38
C LEU A 253 -12.05 4.77 -1.58
N LEU A 254 -11.28 5.55 -0.81
CA LEU A 254 -9.81 5.54 -0.85
C LEU A 254 -9.24 4.21 -0.36
N LEU A 255 -9.82 3.62 0.70
CA LEU A 255 -9.46 2.28 1.18
C LEU A 255 -9.78 1.21 0.14
N ALA A 256 -10.97 1.21 -0.44
CA ALA A 256 -11.35 0.28 -1.50
C ALA A 256 -10.43 0.42 -2.72
N ALA A 257 -10.17 1.65 -3.21
CA ALA A 257 -9.22 1.91 -4.28
C ALA A 257 -7.81 1.38 -3.94
N SER A 258 -7.37 1.54 -2.69
CA SER A 258 -6.04 1.06 -2.25
C SER A 258 -5.92 -0.48 -2.20
N LEU A 259 -7.06 -1.17 -2.07
CA LEU A 259 -7.19 -2.63 -2.04
C LEU A 259 -7.49 -3.26 -3.41
N VAL A 260 -7.74 -2.48 -4.48
CA VAL A 260 -8.00 -3.02 -5.83
C VAL A 260 -6.92 -4.02 -6.30
N PRO A 261 -5.60 -3.80 -6.10
CA PRO A 261 -4.60 -4.79 -6.50
C PRO A 261 -4.63 -6.08 -5.66
N ASN A 262 -5.10 -6.02 -4.40
CA ASN A 262 -5.37 -7.23 -3.61
C ASN A 262 -6.51 -8.01 -4.22
N ALA A 263 -7.67 -7.37 -4.41
CA ALA A 263 -8.84 -8.03 -5.00
C ALA A 263 -8.52 -8.62 -6.39
N ALA A 264 -7.74 -7.92 -7.22
CA ALA A 264 -7.24 -8.44 -8.49
C ALA A 264 -6.40 -9.72 -8.35
N LEU A 265 -5.53 -9.80 -7.33
CA LEU A 265 -4.78 -11.04 -7.02
C LEU A 265 -5.67 -12.14 -6.43
N TRP A 266 -6.73 -11.81 -5.69
CA TRP A 266 -7.70 -12.79 -5.19
C TRP A 266 -8.50 -13.39 -6.35
N GLY A 267 -9.01 -12.55 -7.26
CA GLY A 267 -9.67 -12.99 -8.50
C GLY A 267 -8.75 -13.78 -9.43
N ALA A 268 -7.45 -13.49 -9.45
CA ALA A 268 -6.46 -14.30 -10.17
C ALA A 268 -6.22 -15.66 -9.50
N SER A 269 -6.21 -15.73 -8.15
CA SER A 269 -6.08 -16.99 -7.40
C SER A 269 -7.32 -17.87 -7.53
N TYR A 270 -8.50 -17.26 -7.57
CA TYR A 270 -9.75 -17.90 -7.96
C TYR A 270 -9.64 -18.48 -9.37
N GLY A 271 -9.34 -17.66 -10.39
CA GLY A 271 -9.20 -18.13 -11.78
C GLY A 271 -8.13 -19.20 -12.00
N LEU A 272 -7.12 -19.31 -11.12
CA LEU A 272 -6.11 -20.37 -11.13
C LEU A 272 -6.61 -21.73 -10.59
N GLY A 273 -7.68 -21.74 -9.79
CA GLY A 273 -8.22 -22.90 -9.09
C GLY A 273 -8.17 -22.77 -7.56
N PRO A 274 -6.99 -22.57 -6.92
CA PRO A 274 -6.85 -22.66 -5.45
C PRO A 274 -7.59 -21.61 -4.62
N GLY A 275 -8.07 -20.52 -5.22
CA GLY A 275 -8.97 -19.60 -4.53
C GLY A 275 -8.33 -18.77 -3.41
N PHE A 276 -9.18 -18.29 -2.51
CA PHE A 276 -8.79 -17.43 -1.39
C PHE A 276 -9.63 -17.71 -0.14
N SER A 277 -9.03 -17.56 1.03
CA SER A 277 -9.68 -17.73 2.33
C SER A 277 -10.48 -16.48 2.71
N LEU A 278 -11.66 -16.71 3.27
CA LEU A 278 -12.58 -15.71 3.83
C LEU A 278 -12.77 -15.95 5.34
N GLY A 279 -11.64 -16.18 6.00
CA GLY A 279 -11.54 -16.65 7.37
C GLY A 279 -11.08 -18.11 7.45
N THR A 280 -10.77 -18.56 8.67
CA THR A 280 -10.21 -19.90 8.95
C THR A 280 -11.16 -21.07 8.66
N GLY A 281 -12.40 -20.79 8.24
CA GLY A 281 -13.46 -21.77 7.99
C GLY A 281 -14.18 -21.57 6.67
N ALA A 282 -13.61 -20.81 5.72
CA ALA A 282 -14.18 -20.64 4.39
C ALA A 282 -13.14 -20.37 3.29
N THR A 283 -13.30 -21.04 2.14
CA THR A 283 -12.47 -20.84 0.94
C THR A 283 -13.30 -20.72 -0.33
N ALA A 284 -13.14 -19.63 -1.08
CA ALA A 284 -13.85 -19.38 -2.33
C ALA A 284 -13.04 -19.87 -3.54
N THR A 285 -13.56 -20.84 -4.29
CA THR A 285 -12.93 -21.46 -5.47
C THR A 285 -13.88 -21.47 -6.67
N PRO A 286 -13.41 -21.67 -7.92
CA PRO A 286 -14.30 -21.80 -9.09
C PRO A 286 -15.31 -22.94 -9.02
N LEU A 287 -15.11 -23.90 -8.11
CA LEU A 287 -16.01 -25.02 -7.87
C LEU A 287 -17.15 -24.65 -6.91
N GLY A 288 -16.94 -23.69 -6.02
CA GLY A 288 -17.90 -23.22 -5.03
C GLY A 288 -17.24 -22.47 -3.85
N LEU A 289 -18.06 -22.05 -2.89
CA LEU A 289 -17.61 -21.53 -1.60
C LEU A 289 -17.70 -22.66 -0.57
N ASP A 290 -16.56 -23.24 -0.20
CA ASP A 290 -16.48 -24.24 0.84
C ASP A 290 -16.56 -23.57 2.21
N GLY A 291 -17.58 -23.90 3.02
CA GLY A 291 -17.72 -23.41 4.41
C GLY A 291 -18.47 -22.08 4.59
N THR A 292 -18.40 -21.52 5.80
CA THR A 292 -19.16 -20.33 6.21
C THR A 292 -18.25 -19.11 6.33
N PRO A 293 -18.38 -18.10 5.44
CA PRO A 293 -17.45 -16.97 5.39
C PRO A 293 -17.59 -16.05 6.61
N ALA A 294 -16.46 -15.66 7.19
CA ALA A 294 -16.37 -14.65 8.25
C ALA A 294 -16.16 -13.23 7.68
N ALA A 295 -16.62 -12.99 6.45
CA ALA A 295 -16.32 -11.77 5.70
C ALA A 295 -16.93 -10.52 6.37
N PRO A 296 -16.15 -9.45 6.63
CA PRO A 296 -16.73 -8.18 7.09
C PRO A 296 -17.53 -7.52 5.97
N HIS A 297 -18.60 -6.81 6.33
CA HIS A 297 -19.39 -6.01 5.40
C HIS A 297 -18.51 -4.89 4.81
N PHE A 298 -17.98 -5.10 3.60
CA PHE A 298 -17.09 -4.18 2.91
C PHE A 298 -17.31 -4.23 1.39
N PRO A 299 -17.33 -3.10 0.65
CA PRO A 299 -17.80 -3.07 -0.74
C PRO A 299 -17.07 -4.00 -1.71
N LEU A 300 -15.75 -4.19 -1.56
CA LEU A 300 -15.00 -5.13 -2.41
C LEU A 300 -15.35 -6.60 -2.14
N LEU A 301 -15.85 -6.93 -0.95
CA LEU A 301 -16.23 -8.30 -0.59
C LEU A 301 -17.63 -8.67 -1.08
N ALA A 302 -18.42 -7.73 -1.60
CA ALA A 302 -19.57 -8.05 -2.44
C ALA A 302 -19.18 -8.73 -3.77
N ALA A 303 -17.89 -8.72 -4.15
CA ALA A 303 -17.35 -9.49 -5.27
C ALA A 303 -17.15 -10.98 -4.97
N VAL A 304 -17.33 -11.42 -3.71
CA VAL A 304 -17.26 -12.83 -3.33
C VAL A 304 -18.39 -13.59 -4.03
N PRO A 305 -18.12 -14.75 -4.66
CA PRO A 305 -19.17 -15.57 -5.25
C PRO A 305 -20.04 -16.20 -4.17
N ASP A 306 -21.34 -16.24 -4.45
CA ASP A 306 -22.33 -16.97 -3.66
C ASP A 306 -22.08 -18.49 -3.69
N GLN A 307 -22.81 -19.27 -2.88
CA GLN A 307 -22.61 -20.73 -2.75
C GLN A 307 -23.04 -21.55 -3.99
N GLU A 308 -23.37 -20.91 -5.13
CA GLU A 308 -23.74 -21.57 -6.38
C GLU A 308 -22.54 -22.23 -7.07
N ALA A 309 -22.28 -23.49 -6.71
CA ALA A 309 -21.25 -24.32 -7.29
C ALA A 309 -21.37 -24.46 -8.82
N GLY A 310 -20.23 -24.34 -9.52
CA GLY A 310 -20.11 -24.73 -10.94
C GLY A 310 -20.82 -23.86 -11.99
N SER A 311 -21.21 -22.61 -11.69
CA SER A 311 -21.83 -21.73 -12.69
C SER A 311 -20.94 -21.51 -13.92
N LEU A 312 -21.54 -21.31 -15.11
CA LEU A 312 -20.79 -21.03 -16.35
C LEU A 312 -19.92 -19.76 -16.25
N LEU A 313 -20.31 -18.79 -15.41
CA LEU A 313 -19.54 -17.59 -15.11
C LEU A 313 -18.34 -17.89 -14.18
N SER A 314 -18.52 -18.78 -13.20
CA SER A 314 -17.43 -19.30 -12.37
C SER A 314 -16.39 -20.03 -13.22
N GLY A 315 -16.85 -20.88 -14.15
CA GLY A 315 -16.00 -21.56 -15.13
C GLY A 315 -15.25 -20.61 -16.07
N ALA A 316 -15.84 -19.46 -16.42
CA ALA A 316 -15.18 -18.46 -17.27
C ALA A 316 -13.92 -17.84 -16.63
N ALA A 317 -13.78 -17.86 -15.29
CA ALA A 317 -12.56 -17.40 -14.61
C ALA A 317 -11.32 -18.26 -14.99
N LEU A 318 -11.50 -19.52 -15.37
CA LEU A 318 -10.43 -20.41 -15.86
C LEU A 318 -9.80 -19.92 -17.18
N ALA A 319 -10.43 -18.98 -17.90
CA ALA A 319 -9.83 -18.35 -19.07
C ALA A 319 -8.63 -17.44 -18.70
N VAL A 320 -8.54 -16.95 -17.46
CA VAL A 320 -7.46 -16.07 -16.99
C VAL A 320 -6.08 -16.74 -17.04
N PRO A 321 -5.85 -17.92 -16.42
CA PRO A 321 -4.56 -18.61 -16.54
C PRO A 321 -4.28 -19.14 -17.95
N VAL A 322 -5.29 -19.51 -18.73
CA VAL A 322 -5.14 -19.88 -20.15
C VAL A 322 -4.58 -18.70 -20.95
N ALA A 323 -5.17 -17.51 -20.80
CA ALA A 323 -4.70 -16.28 -21.45
C ALA A 323 -3.27 -15.92 -21.02
N ALA A 324 -2.93 -16.07 -19.73
CA ALA A 324 -1.58 -15.84 -19.23
C ALA A 324 -0.56 -16.83 -19.83
N ALA A 325 -0.88 -18.12 -19.88
CA ALA A 325 -0.01 -19.15 -20.47
C ALA A 325 0.22 -18.93 -21.98
N LEU A 326 -0.83 -18.57 -22.72
CA LEU A 326 -0.73 -18.22 -24.14
C LEU A 326 0.08 -16.93 -24.36
N ALA A 327 -0.04 -15.94 -23.48
CA ALA A 327 0.76 -14.72 -23.54
C ALA A 327 2.25 -15.01 -23.28
N VAL A 328 2.59 -15.82 -22.26
CA VAL A 328 3.97 -16.30 -22.03
C VAL A 328 4.51 -16.97 -23.29
N ALA A 329 3.76 -17.93 -23.86
CA ALA A 329 4.15 -18.66 -25.07
C ALA A 329 4.33 -17.77 -26.30
N TRP A 330 3.50 -16.74 -26.48
CA TRP A 330 3.60 -15.78 -27.58
C TRP A 330 4.84 -14.89 -27.46
N PHE A 331 5.17 -14.43 -26.25
CA PHE A 331 6.36 -13.60 -26.01
C PHE A 331 7.66 -14.42 -26.05
N THR A 332 7.68 -15.67 -25.57
CA THR A 332 8.83 -16.57 -25.78
C THR A 332 8.98 -16.95 -27.26
N ALA A 333 7.90 -17.27 -27.97
CA ALA A 333 7.94 -17.58 -29.41
C ALA A 333 8.50 -16.41 -30.26
N ARG A 334 8.13 -15.16 -29.94
CA ARG A 334 8.67 -13.95 -30.58
C ARG A 334 10.18 -13.77 -30.39
N ARG A 335 10.76 -14.31 -29.30
CA ARG A 335 12.22 -14.30 -29.05
C ARG A 335 12.92 -15.54 -29.60
N ALA A 336 12.27 -16.71 -29.58
CA ALA A 336 12.81 -17.96 -30.07
C ALA A 336 12.86 -18.06 -31.60
N ALA A 337 11.87 -17.47 -32.28
CA ALA A 337 11.79 -17.33 -33.74
C ALA A 337 11.39 -15.89 -34.13
N PRO A 338 12.36 -14.95 -34.15
CA PRO A 338 12.17 -13.63 -34.75
C PRO A 338 11.83 -13.75 -36.25
N ALA A 339 11.10 -12.78 -36.81
CA ALA A 339 10.70 -12.81 -38.22
C ALA A 339 11.82 -12.35 -39.18
N ASP A 340 12.65 -11.41 -38.72
CA ASP A 340 13.55 -10.60 -39.54
C ASP A 340 15.02 -11.07 -39.49
N VAL A 341 15.26 -12.32 -39.06
CA VAL A 341 16.60 -12.80 -38.67
C VAL A 341 16.90 -14.15 -39.34
N PRO A 342 18.15 -14.40 -39.82
CA PRO A 342 18.53 -15.67 -40.45
C PRO A 342 18.24 -16.90 -39.57
N ARG A 343 17.80 -18.00 -40.22
CA ARG A 343 17.39 -19.25 -39.54
C ARG A 343 18.45 -19.83 -38.60
N ALA A 344 19.74 -19.54 -38.81
CA ALA A 344 20.84 -19.96 -37.95
C ALA A 344 20.82 -19.34 -36.53
N GLN A 345 20.07 -18.26 -36.29
CA GLN A 345 19.95 -17.62 -34.97
C GLN A 345 18.68 -18.04 -34.21
N VAL A 346 17.80 -18.84 -34.84
CA VAL A 346 16.57 -19.37 -34.24
C VAL A 346 16.93 -20.42 -33.18
N TRP A 347 16.37 -20.29 -31.97
CA TRP A 347 16.69 -21.21 -30.87
C TRP A 347 16.24 -22.64 -31.18
N SER A 348 16.96 -23.65 -30.70
CA SER A 348 16.55 -25.05 -30.87
C SER A 348 15.21 -25.34 -30.17
N ARG A 349 14.58 -26.48 -30.50
CA ARG A 349 13.36 -26.93 -29.81
C ARG A 349 13.59 -27.07 -28.30
N ARG A 350 14.73 -27.67 -27.90
CA ARG A 350 15.10 -27.87 -26.48
C ARG A 350 15.25 -26.53 -25.75
N GLU A 351 15.97 -25.57 -26.33
CA GLU A 351 16.11 -24.24 -25.73
C GLU A 351 14.78 -23.47 -25.63
N THR A 352 13.92 -23.59 -26.63
CA THR A 352 12.59 -22.95 -26.63
C THR A 352 11.74 -23.47 -25.46
N VAL A 353 11.79 -24.78 -25.21
CA VAL A 353 11.12 -25.40 -24.05
C VAL A 353 11.78 -24.94 -22.74
N LEU A 354 13.11 -25.00 -22.62
CA LEU A 354 13.83 -24.59 -21.40
C LEU A 354 13.57 -23.13 -21.02
N VAL A 355 13.59 -22.19 -21.97
CA VAL A 355 13.28 -20.77 -21.69
C VAL A 355 11.81 -20.57 -21.31
N THR A 356 10.89 -21.38 -21.86
CA THR A 356 9.47 -21.30 -21.53
C THR A 356 9.16 -21.93 -20.16
N LEU A 357 9.84 -23.02 -19.79
CA LEU A 357 9.81 -23.58 -18.43
C LEU A 357 10.42 -22.62 -17.39
N LEU A 358 11.52 -21.94 -17.74
CA LEU A 358 12.10 -20.89 -16.89
C LEU A 358 11.15 -19.69 -16.73
N ALA A 359 10.42 -19.33 -17.79
CA ALA A 359 9.37 -18.30 -17.73
C ALA A 359 8.18 -18.75 -16.88
N ALA A 360 7.75 -20.00 -16.98
CA ALA A 360 6.67 -20.57 -16.16
C ALA A 360 7.06 -20.62 -14.66
N LEU A 361 8.28 -21.06 -14.35
CA LEU A 361 8.84 -21.05 -12.99
C LEU A 361 8.91 -19.62 -12.42
N ALA A 362 9.44 -18.66 -13.19
CA ALA A 362 9.50 -17.26 -12.77
C ALA A 362 8.11 -16.63 -12.62
N CYS A 363 7.13 -17.02 -13.46
CA CYS A 363 5.76 -16.55 -13.38
C CYS A 363 5.06 -17.10 -12.12
N GLY A 364 5.16 -18.40 -11.86
CA GLY A 364 4.61 -19.05 -10.66
C GLY A 364 5.24 -18.51 -9.37
N ALA A 365 6.56 -18.35 -9.32
CA ALA A 365 7.25 -17.78 -8.17
C ALA A 365 6.87 -16.32 -7.89
N ALA A 366 6.79 -15.48 -8.94
CA ALA A 366 6.36 -14.09 -8.79
C ALA A 366 4.88 -13.98 -8.39
N THR A 367 4.02 -14.85 -8.94
CA THR A 367 2.59 -14.90 -8.60
C THR A 367 2.38 -15.33 -7.15
N GLY A 368 3.06 -16.39 -6.71
CA GLY A 368 3.01 -16.86 -5.31
C GLY A 368 3.52 -15.81 -4.32
N LEU A 369 4.62 -15.11 -4.64
CA LEU A 369 5.14 -14.01 -3.81
C LEU A 369 4.16 -12.83 -3.71
N LEU A 370 3.57 -12.41 -4.84
CA LEU A 370 2.54 -11.36 -4.85
C LEU A 370 1.29 -11.76 -4.07
N MET A 371 0.88 -13.03 -4.17
CA MET A 371 -0.28 -13.57 -3.45
C MET A 371 -0.02 -13.70 -1.95
N ALA A 372 1.19 -14.03 -1.53
CA ALA A 372 1.58 -14.08 -0.11
C ALA A 372 1.48 -12.71 0.58
N VAL A 373 1.78 -11.61 -0.14
CA VAL A 373 1.64 -10.23 0.37
C VAL A 373 0.26 -9.61 0.12
N ALA A 374 -0.63 -10.30 -0.60
CA ALA A 374 -2.01 -9.87 -0.87
C ALA A 374 -3.03 -10.41 0.16
N GLY A 375 -2.58 -11.21 1.12
CA GLY A 375 -3.36 -11.69 2.25
C GLY A 375 -2.81 -11.19 3.59
N GLY A 376 -3.48 -11.57 4.68
CA GLY A 376 -3.07 -11.27 6.04
C GLY A 376 -4.25 -11.26 7.01
N PRO A 377 -4.04 -11.51 8.32
CA PRO A 377 -5.09 -11.40 9.32
C PRO A 377 -5.76 -10.03 9.34
N LEU A 378 -7.08 -10.05 9.52
CA LEU A 378 -7.93 -8.89 9.81
C LEU A 378 -8.46 -8.91 11.26
N GLY A 379 -8.16 -9.97 12.01
CA GLY A 379 -8.45 -10.10 13.43
C GLY A 379 -7.99 -11.45 14.00
N THR A 380 -8.59 -11.85 15.12
CA THR A 380 -8.36 -13.14 15.79
C THR A 380 -9.45 -14.16 15.42
N GLY A 381 -9.25 -15.42 15.82
CA GLY A 381 -10.20 -16.51 15.55
C GLY A 381 -10.49 -16.64 14.06
N ALA A 382 -11.77 -16.58 13.68
CA ALA A 382 -12.20 -16.66 12.29
C ALA A 382 -11.55 -15.62 11.36
N LEU A 383 -11.16 -14.43 11.86
CA LEU A 383 -10.52 -13.38 11.06
C LEU A 383 -8.99 -13.51 10.89
N ARG A 384 -8.40 -14.62 11.35
CA ARG A 384 -6.95 -14.88 11.30
C ARG A 384 -6.41 -15.11 9.89
N GLU A 385 -7.21 -15.67 8.98
CA GLU A 385 -6.76 -16.13 7.66
C GLU A 385 -7.62 -15.55 6.54
N PHE A 386 -7.12 -14.49 5.89
CA PHE A 386 -7.79 -13.83 4.77
C PHE A 386 -6.83 -13.66 3.59
N GLY A 387 -7.31 -13.96 2.38
CA GLY A 387 -6.58 -13.79 1.12
C GLY A 387 -6.13 -15.09 0.44
N PRO A 388 -5.29 -14.99 -0.61
CA PRO A 388 -5.01 -16.10 -1.51
C PRO A 388 -4.28 -17.27 -0.84
N VAL A 389 -4.58 -18.51 -1.25
CA VAL A 389 -3.87 -19.72 -0.81
C VAL A 389 -2.52 -19.82 -1.55
N TRP A 390 -1.60 -18.91 -1.23
CA TRP A 390 -0.43 -18.58 -2.05
C TRP A 390 0.51 -19.75 -2.32
N TRP A 391 0.62 -20.69 -1.37
CA TRP A 391 1.45 -21.90 -1.50
C TRP A 391 0.87 -22.92 -2.50
N LEU A 392 -0.43 -22.85 -2.83
CA LEU A 392 -1.04 -23.60 -3.92
C LEU A 392 -1.10 -22.77 -5.20
N ALA A 393 -1.40 -21.48 -5.11
CA ALA A 393 -1.63 -20.61 -6.27
C ALA A 393 -0.34 -20.33 -7.08
N GLY A 394 0.82 -20.22 -6.43
CA GLY A 394 2.12 -20.14 -7.13
C GLY A 394 2.43 -21.38 -7.99
N PRO A 395 2.39 -22.60 -7.40
CA PRO A 395 2.49 -23.85 -8.15
C PRO A 395 1.40 -24.04 -9.21
N ALA A 396 0.16 -23.63 -8.96
CA ALA A 396 -0.90 -23.66 -9.97
C ALA A 396 -0.58 -22.76 -11.17
N ALA A 397 -0.08 -21.54 -10.94
CA ALA A 397 0.34 -20.64 -12.01
C ALA A 397 1.51 -21.23 -12.82
N LEU A 398 2.46 -21.91 -12.17
CA LEU A 398 3.51 -22.68 -12.84
C LEU A 398 2.91 -23.81 -13.69
N ALA A 399 2.00 -24.61 -13.15
CA ALA A 399 1.38 -25.74 -13.83
C ALA A 399 0.59 -25.31 -15.09
N TRP A 400 -0.26 -24.28 -14.97
CA TRP A 400 -0.97 -23.69 -16.12
C TRP A 400 -0.01 -23.13 -17.18
N THR A 401 0.99 -22.33 -16.77
CA THR A 401 1.91 -21.69 -17.71
C THR A 401 2.90 -22.66 -18.36
N ALA A 402 3.29 -23.75 -17.68
CA ALA A 402 4.08 -24.82 -18.28
C ALA A 402 3.21 -25.72 -19.19
N GLY A 403 2.09 -26.22 -18.67
CA GLY A 403 1.22 -27.21 -19.34
C GLY A 403 0.61 -26.71 -20.64
N ILE A 404 0.17 -25.45 -20.69
CA ILE A 404 -0.33 -24.82 -21.92
C ILE A 404 0.80 -24.11 -22.68
N GLY A 405 1.72 -23.45 -21.97
CA GLY A 405 2.74 -22.61 -22.62
C GLY A 405 3.78 -23.39 -23.43
N VAL A 406 4.16 -24.60 -22.99
CA VAL A 406 5.12 -25.46 -23.71
C VAL A 406 4.58 -26.01 -25.04
N PRO A 407 3.37 -26.59 -25.14
CA PRO A 407 2.81 -26.95 -26.44
C PRO A 407 2.51 -25.71 -27.30
N ALA A 408 1.99 -24.62 -26.71
CA ALA A 408 1.70 -23.39 -27.44
C ALA A 408 2.95 -22.75 -28.06
N VAL A 409 4.08 -22.63 -27.32
CA VAL A 409 5.31 -22.04 -27.87
C VAL A 409 5.89 -22.90 -29.00
N LEU A 410 5.77 -24.23 -28.92
CA LEU A 410 6.24 -25.14 -29.96
C LEU A 410 5.39 -25.03 -31.23
N LEU A 411 4.06 -24.96 -31.10
CA LEU A 411 3.14 -24.71 -32.22
C LEU A 411 3.40 -23.35 -32.86
N LEU A 412 3.52 -22.28 -32.06
CA LEU A 412 3.81 -20.93 -32.54
C LEU A 412 5.18 -20.81 -33.22
N ARG A 413 6.21 -21.51 -32.70
CA ARG A 413 7.54 -21.61 -33.33
C ARG A 413 7.46 -22.37 -34.66
N LEU A 414 6.71 -23.47 -34.74
CA LEU A 414 6.51 -24.22 -35.98
C LEU A 414 5.74 -23.41 -37.02
N TRP A 415 4.71 -22.68 -36.62
CA TRP A 415 3.94 -21.79 -37.49
C TRP A 415 4.81 -20.65 -38.06
N ARG A 416 5.54 -19.92 -37.20
CA ARG A 416 6.48 -18.86 -37.60
C ARG A 416 7.58 -19.31 -38.55
N LEU A 417 8.00 -20.58 -38.47
CA LEU A 417 9.01 -21.16 -39.36
C LEU A 417 8.42 -21.75 -40.66
N ARG A 418 7.12 -22.05 -40.68
CA ARG A 418 6.38 -22.51 -41.86
C ARG A 418 5.98 -21.37 -42.78
N THR A 419 5.59 -20.22 -42.24
CA THR A 419 5.41 -19.00 -43.04
C THR A 419 6.75 -18.62 -43.68
N PRO A 420 6.89 -18.63 -45.02
CA PRO A 420 8.00 -17.95 -45.67
C PRO A 420 7.89 -16.47 -45.28
N GLY A 421 8.98 -15.89 -44.78
CA GLY A 421 8.94 -14.51 -44.28
C GLY A 421 8.60 -13.52 -45.39
N TRP A 422 8.14 -12.32 -45.02
CA TRP A 422 8.01 -11.17 -45.93
C TRP A 422 9.37 -10.62 -46.42
N ALA A 423 10.38 -11.49 -46.54
CA ALA A 423 11.75 -11.18 -46.96
C ALA A 423 11.85 -10.83 -48.46
N TRP A 424 10.87 -11.22 -49.28
CA TRP A 424 10.77 -10.84 -50.71
C TRP A 424 10.47 -9.34 -50.93
N ARG A 425 10.64 -8.48 -49.92
CA ARG A 425 10.47 -7.02 -50.08
C ARG A 425 11.66 -6.20 -49.57
N ARG A 426 12.83 -6.82 -49.47
CA ARG A 426 14.13 -6.15 -49.37
C ARG A 426 15.20 -6.94 -50.10
N ASP A 427 15.23 -6.76 -51.41
CA ASP A 427 16.46 -6.96 -52.18
C ASP A 427 17.48 -5.93 -51.66
N VAL A 428 18.48 -6.43 -50.94
CA VAL A 428 19.71 -5.69 -50.69
C VAL A 428 20.65 -6.10 -51.83
N PRO A 429 21.14 -5.17 -52.66
CA PRO A 429 22.11 -5.51 -53.68
C PRO A 429 23.32 -6.19 -53.04
N GLU A 430 23.63 -7.39 -53.52
CA GLU A 430 24.77 -8.17 -53.08
C GLU A 430 26.03 -7.42 -53.53
N ALA A 431 26.75 -6.85 -52.56
CA ALA A 431 27.94 -6.04 -52.84
C ALA A 431 29.16 -6.96 -52.92
N ASP A 432 29.83 -6.96 -54.08
CA ASP A 432 30.95 -7.84 -54.39
C ASP A 432 32.06 -7.82 -53.32
N GLU A 433 32.60 -9.00 -52.99
CA GLU A 433 33.90 -9.10 -52.32
C GLU A 433 35.03 -8.93 -53.36
N PRO A 434 35.84 -7.85 -53.31
CA PRO A 434 36.99 -7.73 -54.19
C PRO A 434 38.13 -8.62 -53.68
N GLN A 435 38.47 -9.67 -54.42
CA GLN A 435 39.69 -10.44 -54.16
C GLN A 435 40.93 -9.55 -54.38
N VAL A 436 41.78 -9.46 -53.35
CA VAL A 436 43.04 -8.71 -53.43
C VAL A 436 44.15 -9.63 -53.95
N THR A 437 44.37 -9.62 -55.26
CA THR A 437 45.59 -10.17 -55.86
C THR A 437 46.75 -9.18 -55.75
N GLU A 438 47.91 -9.70 -55.38
CA GLU A 438 49.16 -8.98 -55.14
C GLU A 438 49.84 -8.50 -56.44
N SER A 439 50.14 -7.20 -56.56
CA SER A 439 51.32 -6.69 -57.30
C SER A 439 51.55 -5.19 -57.10
N ALA A 440 52.81 -4.78 -57.28
CA ALA A 440 53.33 -3.42 -57.40
C ALA A 440 54.60 -3.50 -58.30
N PRO A 441 55.34 -2.42 -58.66
CA PRO A 441 55.16 -1.00 -58.31
C PRO A 441 55.39 0.00 -59.50
N ALA A 442 55.51 1.29 -59.16
CA ALA A 442 56.50 2.26 -59.70
C ALA A 442 56.07 3.45 -60.62
N LYS A 443 56.30 4.65 -60.05
CA LYS A 443 56.98 5.84 -60.64
C LYS A 443 56.32 6.71 -61.74
N ALA A 444 55.78 7.83 -61.24
CA ALA A 444 56.39 9.19 -61.33
C ALA A 444 56.08 10.16 -62.50
N ALA A 445 55.74 11.40 -62.07
CA ALA A 445 55.99 12.70 -62.71
C ALA A 445 55.27 13.08 -64.03
N ALA A 446 55.03 14.36 -64.37
CA ALA A 446 54.86 15.60 -63.58
C ALA A 446 54.41 16.76 -64.53
N LYS A 447 53.94 17.89 -63.96
CA LYS A 447 53.70 19.22 -64.61
C LYS A 447 52.55 19.25 -65.66
N THR A 448 51.88 20.38 -65.96
CA THR A 448 52.02 21.78 -65.51
C THR A 448 50.65 22.47 -65.32
N ALA A 449 50.66 23.64 -64.69
CA ALA A 449 49.54 24.60 -64.53
C ALA A 449 49.01 25.17 -65.90
N ALA A 450 47.96 26.01 -66.01
CA ALA A 450 47.61 27.13 -65.12
C ALA A 450 46.21 27.77 -65.32
N LYS A 451 45.96 28.81 -64.50
CA LYS A 451 44.84 29.79 -64.46
C LYS A 451 43.66 29.34 -63.58
N ALA A 452 43.54 29.72 -62.29
CA ALA A 452 43.46 31.06 -61.65
C ALA A 452 42.16 31.82 -62.03
N THR A 453 41.41 32.44 -61.10
CA THR A 453 41.64 32.83 -59.68
C THR A 453 40.61 32.16 -58.74
N ALA A 454 40.83 31.89 -57.45
CA ALA A 454 41.29 32.72 -56.30
C ALA A 454 40.31 33.86 -55.95
N SER A 455 39.96 34.15 -54.70
CA SER A 455 40.50 33.70 -53.38
C SER A 455 39.51 32.80 -52.57
N GLU A 456 39.88 31.91 -51.62
CA GLU A 456 40.67 32.04 -50.35
C GLU A 456 39.87 32.78 -49.25
N GLU A 457 39.99 32.54 -47.93
CA GLU A 457 40.92 31.78 -47.06
C GLU A 457 40.21 31.56 -45.67
N LYS A 458 40.37 30.56 -44.76
CA LYS A 458 40.89 29.16 -44.60
C LYS A 458 39.97 28.49 -43.53
N ALA A 459 39.62 27.19 -43.53
CA ALA A 459 40.37 25.95 -43.28
C ALA A 459 40.57 25.56 -41.78
N GLY A 460 40.58 24.24 -41.51
CA GLY A 460 40.42 23.62 -40.17
C GLY A 460 39.08 22.88 -40.09
N ALA A 461 38.93 21.62 -40.53
CA ALA A 461 39.51 20.38 -39.99
C ALA A 461 38.96 20.02 -38.59
N ASP A 462 38.54 18.79 -38.28
CA ASP A 462 38.79 17.49 -38.94
C ASP A 462 37.52 16.72 -39.34
N ALA A 463 37.70 15.68 -40.17
CA ALA A 463 36.65 14.73 -40.56
C ALA A 463 36.95 13.32 -40.04
N GLN A 464 35.94 12.64 -39.45
CA GLN A 464 35.79 11.17 -39.45
C GLN A 464 34.51 10.71 -38.70
N ALA A 465 34.29 9.38 -38.67
CA ALA A 465 33.25 8.68 -37.88
C ALA A 465 31.78 8.90 -38.30
N ALA A 466 31.47 8.74 -39.59
CA ALA A 466 30.13 8.42 -40.06
C ALA A 466 29.69 6.99 -39.66
N ILE A 467 29.52 6.74 -38.35
CA ILE A 467 29.02 5.46 -37.82
C ILE A 467 27.49 5.46 -37.89
N GLY A 468 26.92 4.56 -38.70
CA GLY A 468 25.48 4.42 -38.88
C GLY A 468 24.75 4.12 -37.57
N ARG A 469 23.93 5.08 -37.10
CA ARG A 469 23.08 4.89 -35.93
C ARG A 469 21.89 3.96 -36.28
N PRO A 470 21.65 2.86 -35.54
CA PRO A 470 20.45 2.05 -35.76
C PRO A 470 19.20 2.87 -35.42
N HIS A 471 18.27 2.94 -36.38
CA HIS A 471 17.10 3.82 -36.30
C HIS A 471 16.09 3.32 -35.25
N ARG A 472 16.21 3.83 -34.01
CA ARG A 472 15.25 3.54 -32.93
C ARG A 472 13.93 4.25 -33.21
N TRP A 473 13.02 3.56 -33.91
CA TRP A 473 11.59 3.86 -33.78
C TRP A 473 11.16 3.70 -32.31
N TRP A 474 10.05 4.34 -31.93
CA TRP A 474 9.65 4.71 -30.55
C TRP A 474 10.36 5.93 -29.96
N VAL A 475 9.80 7.10 -30.27
CA VAL A 475 9.85 8.27 -29.38
C VAL A 475 8.46 8.42 -28.75
N PRO A 476 8.32 8.41 -27.41
CA PRO A 476 7.06 8.72 -26.77
C PRO A 476 6.68 10.18 -26.98
N TRP A 477 5.44 10.41 -27.43
CA TRP A 477 4.74 11.69 -27.38
C TRP A 477 5.04 12.51 -26.11
N ARG A 478 5.48 13.76 -26.30
CA ARG A 478 5.47 14.82 -25.28
C ARG A 478 5.05 16.13 -25.93
N TRP A 479 4.30 16.92 -25.15
CA TRP A 479 3.73 18.20 -25.55
C TRP A 479 4.79 19.17 -26.09
N ARG A 480 4.46 19.89 -27.18
CA ARG A 480 5.26 20.98 -27.73
C ARG A 480 4.55 22.31 -27.48
N GLY A 481 4.71 22.87 -26.28
CA GLY A 481 4.42 24.29 -26.04
C GLY A 481 5.35 25.14 -26.90
N ARG A 482 4.82 25.80 -27.93
CA ARG A 482 5.60 26.61 -28.87
C ARG A 482 5.71 28.04 -28.36
N ALA A 483 6.86 28.39 -27.79
CA ALA A 483 7.32 29.77 -27.78
C ALA A 483 7.89 30.12 -29.17
N VAL A 484 7.45 31.23 -29.75
CA VAL A 484 8.04 31.90 -30.91
C VAL A 484 7.94 33.40 -30.63
N GLY A 485 9.01 34.15 -30.88
CA GLY A 485 8.99 35.60 -30.89
C GLY A 485 9.80 36.11 -32.07
N ALA A 486 9.25 37.10 -32.78
CA ALA A 486 9.96 37.98 -33.71
C ALA A 486 9.13 39.26 -33.94
N SER A 487 9.81 40.39 -33.82
CA SER A 487 9.49 41.79 -34.19
C SER A 487 8.56 42.04 -35.39
N GLY A 488 7.80 43.16 -35.36
CA GLY A 488 7.06 43.66 -36.54
C GLY A 488 6.07 44.84 -36.33
N ASP A 489 6.55 45.97 -35.78
CA ASP A 489 6.08 47.38 -35.87
C ASP A 489 4.60 47.83 -36.07
N ALA A 490 4.26 48.88 -35.29
CA ALA A 490 3.33 50.00 -35.55
C ALA A 490 1.82 49.76 -35.87
N ALA A 491 0.93 50.20 -34.97
CA ALA A 491 0.38 51.59 -34.99
C ALA A 491 -0.83 51.83 -34.04
N GLN A 492 -0.81 52.97 -33.33
CA GLN A 492 -1.95 53.74 -32.76
C GLN A 492 -2.95 53.10 -31.74
N GLY A 493 -3.54 53.97 -30.90
CA GLY A 493 -4.63 53.65 -29.96
C GLY A 493 -4.15 53.51 -28.51
N GLY A 494 -4.35 54.55 -27.69
CA GLY A 494 -3.90 54.56 -26.29
C GLY A 494 -4.99 55.01 -25.31
N SER A 495 -4.77 54.73 -24.02
CA SER A 495 -5.38 55.48 -22.91
C SER A 495 -4.55 55.36 -21.63
N ALA A 496 -4.76 56.34 -20.75
CA ALA A 496 -4.04 56.71 -19.54
C ALA A 496 -3.54 55.57 -18.60
N ALA A 497 -2.34 55.79 -18.04
CA ALA A 497 -1.99 55.37 -16.68
C ALA A 497 -2.43 56.46 -15.67
N PRO A 498 -2.29 56.24 -14.34
CA PRO A 498 -1.05 56.74 -13.74
C PRO A 498 -0.43 55.88 -12.61
N ALA A 499 0.87 56.13 -12.41
CA ALA A 499 1.65 55.85 -11.19
C ALA A 499 1.28 56.86 -10.06
N ALA A 500 1.67 56.74 -8.79
CA ALA A 500 2.20 55.65 -7.93
C ALA A 500 2.33 56.20 -6.48
N SER A 501 3.09 55.50 -5.62
CA SER A 501 3.94 56.05 -4.53
C SER A 501 3.50 55.94 -3.06
N ALA A 502 4.46 55.39 -2.30
CA ALA A 502 4.88 55.78 -0.94
C ALA A 502 4.10 55.32 0.31
N VAL A 503 4.88 55.17 1.38
CA VAL A 503 4.53 54.72 2.74
C VAL A 503 4.99 55.80 3.72
N PRO A 504 4.29 55.98 4.85
CA PRO A 504 4.99 56.17 6.12
C PRO A 504 4.41 55.33 7.27
N ALA A 505 5.23 55.10 8.30
CA ALA A 505 4.82 54.53 9.60
C ALA A 505 5.05 55.57 10.71
N PRO A 506 4.19 55.58 11.75
CA PRO A 506 4.64 55.29 13.13
C PRO A 506 3.58 54.48 13.92
N GLY A 507 3.79 54.05 15.18
CA GLY A 507 4.98 54.08 16.05
C GLY A 507 4.65 53.64 17.49
N ALA A 508 5.70 53.36 18.28
CA ALA A 508 5.82 53.18 19.75
C ALA A 508 4.61 52.72 20.62
N ALA A 509 4.88 51.73 21.49
CA ALA A 509 4.10 51.42 22.70
C ALA A 509 4.87 51.84 23.97
N PRO A 510 4.19 52.11 25.11
CA PRO A 510 4.85 52.46 26.38
C PRO A 510 5.09 51.24 27.29
N GLU A 511 6.21 51.28 28.03
CA GLU A 511 6.45 50.44 29.21
C GLU A 511 5.96 51.14 30.49
N THR A 512 5.70 50.39 31.57
CA THR A 512 5.48 50.93 32.93
C THR A 512 6.10 50.01 33.98
N VAL A 513 6.89 50.56 34.92
CA VAL A 513 7.63 49.78 35.94
C VAL A 513 7.63 50.51 37.29
N SER A 514 7.39 49.72 38.37
CA SER A 514 7.64 50.01 39.80
C SER A 514 6.87 51.11 40.54
N GLY A 515 6.50 50.79 41.80
CA GLY A 515 5.97 51.70 42.81
C GLY A 515 5.66 50.93 44.10
N ALA A 516 6.53 51.02 45.12
CA ALA A 516 6.54 50.15 46.30
C ALA A 516 5.69 50.65 47.47
N LEU A 517 5.45 49.76 48.46
CA LEU A 517 5.33 49.95 49.93
C LEU A 517 4.56 48.72 50.52
N ALA A 518 4.60 48.37 51.82
CA ALA A 518 5.68 48.08 52.77
C ALA A 518 5.02 47.90 54.16
N ASP A 519 5.33 46.82 54.90
CA ASP A 519 5.35 46.75 56.39
C ASP A 519 5.66 45.32 56.87
N GLY A 520 6.05 45.13 58.14
CA GLY A 520 6.31 43.80 58.71
C GLY A 520 6.82 43.80 60.16
N ALA A 521 6.98 42.60 60.75
CA ALA A 521 7.56 42.37 62.08
C ALA A 521 8.08 40.92 62.25
N GLY A 522 9.03 40.71 63.17
CA GLY A 522 9.44 39.40 63.73
C GLY A 522 9.27 39.41 65.26
N PRO A 523 10.06 38.64 66.07
CA PRO A 523 11.09 37.64 65.74
C PRO A 523 10.98 36.33 66.59
N GLY A 524 12.00 35.44 66.58
CA GLY A 524 12.33 34.61 67.77
C GLY A 524 12.55 33.09 67.59
N ALA A 525 13.81 32.67 67.71
CA ALA A 525 14.33 31.29 67.60
C ALA A 525 13.67 30.17 68.45
N GLY A 526 13.72 28.92 67.94
CA GLY A 526 13.42 27.67 68.66
C GLY A 526 14.01 26.41 67.98
N ARG A 527 14.81 25.63 68.71
CA ARG A 527 15.72 24.55 68.23
C ARG A 527 15.13 23.15 68.50
N GLY A 528 15.16 22.20 67.54
CA GLY A 528 14.98 20.77 67.87
C GLY A 528 14.54 19.78 66.76
N ASP A 529 15.51 19.30 65.97
CA ASP A 529 15.64 17.95 65.35
C ASP A 529 14.55 17.25 64.47
N ALA A 530 15.08 16.27 63.71
CA ALA A 530 14.42 15.19 62.94
C ALA A 530 13.65 15.54 61.64
N GLY A 531 14.21 15.11 60.49
CA GLY A 531 13.52 15.00 59.20
C GLY A 531 14.22 15.71 58.04
N PHE A 532 15.09 15.02 57.31
CA PHE A 532 15.67 15.53 56.05
C PHE A 532 15.60 14.47 54.95
N GLU A 533 14.55 14.54 54.13
CA GLU A 533 14.41 13.77 52.90
C GLU A 533 14.43 14.74 51.70
N PRO A 534 15.42 14.62 50.79
CA PRO A 534 15.49 15.44 49.59
C PRO A 534 15.22 14.61 48.32
N TYR A 535 14.00 14.10 48.12
CA TYR A 535 13.41 13.79 46.80
C TYR A 535 11.98 13.25 46.96
N ASP A 536 10.96 14.10 46.78
CA ASP A 536 9.60 13.61 46.50
C ASP A 536 8.92 14.48 45.43
N PHE A 537 9.02 14.02 44.18
CA PHE A 537 8.40 14.65 43.01
C PHE A 537 7.28 13.73 42.50
N LEU A 538 6.02 14.00 42.88
CA LEU A 538 4.82 13.68 42.08
C LEU A 538 3.53 14.16 42.78
N PRO A 539 2.78 15.11 42.19
CA PRO A 539 1.35 15.23 42.48
C PRO A 539 0.62 14.02 41.90
N THR A 540 -0.14 13.31 42.74
CA THR A 540 -1.03 12.21 42.33
C THR A 540 -2.44 12.73 42.01
N ASP A 541 -3.21 11.93 41.26
CA ASP A 541 -4.64 12.06 41.00
C ASP A 541 -5.12 13.26 40.12
N PRO A 542 -6.28 13.14 39.44
CA PRO A 542 -6.31 12.36 38.20
C PRO A 542 -6.94 13.10 37.00
N TRP A 543 -6.70 12.59 35.79
CA TRP A 543 -7.27 13.13 34.54
C TRP A 543 -8.77 12.79 34.36
N HIS A 544 -9.63 13.35 35.22
CA HIS A 544 -11.08 13.36 35.01
C HIS A 544 -11.51 14.63 34.25
N GLY A 545 -11.75 14.47 32.95
CA GLY A 545 -12.24 15.54 32.08
C GLY A 545 -13.67 15.93 32.43
N LYS A 546 -13.82 17.12 33.02
CA LYS A 546 -15.10 17.81 33.20
C LYS A 546 -15.39 18.75 32.03
N ASP A 547 -16.66 18.98 31.75
CA ASP A 547 -17.10 19.99 30.78
C ASP A 547 -17.09 21.41 31.38
N TRP A 548 -17.44 22.42 30.58
CA TRP A 548 -17.57 23.82 31.00
C TRP A 548 -18.65 24.07 32.08
N HIS A 549 -19.42 23.05 32.45
CA HIS A 549 -20.41 23.08 33.54
C HIS A 549 -20.05 22.14 34.70
N GLY A 550 -18.82 21.61 34.73
CA GLY A 550 -18.25 20.88 35.86
C GLY A 550 -18.71 19.42 36.01
N LYS A 551 -19.32 18.82 34.97
CA LYS A 551 -19.83 17.43 35.03
C LYS A 551 -18.83 16.42 34.45
N ASP A 552 -18.71 15.27 35.13
CA ASP A 552 -17.78 14.20 34.77
C ASP A 552 -18.24 13.38 33.56
N TRP A 553 -17.34 13.18 32.58
CA TRP A 553 -17.60 12.42 31.34
C TRP A 553 -18.05 10.97 31.52
N HIS A 554 -17.83 10.37 32.70
CA HIS A 554 -18.23 9.00 33.04
C HIS A 554 -19.52 8.91 33.88
N GLY A 555 -20.17 10.06 34.16
CA GLY A 555 -21.38 10.18 34.96
C GLY A 555 -22.50 9.25 34.50
N LYS A 556 -23.26 8.75 35.48
CA LYS A 556 -24.36 7.79 35.29
C LYS A 556 -25.37 8.30 34.25
N ASP A 557 -25.80 9.54 34.39
CA ASP A 557 -26.76 10.25 33.52
C ASP A 557 -26.35 10.18 32.03
N PHE A 558 -25.06 10.37 31.72
CA PHE A 558 -24.55 10.38 30.35
C PHE A 558 -24.49 8.97 29.73
N ARG A 559 -24.34 7.95 30.58
CA ARG A 559 -24.39 6.54 30.20
C ARG A 559 -25.84 6.11 29.92
N GLU A 560 -26.76 6.54 30.77
CA GLU A 560 -28.20 6.31 30.64
C GLU A 560 -28.79 7.04 29.42
N ALA A 561 -28.38 8.29 29.15
CA ALA A 561 -28.76 9.01 27.93
C ALA A 561 -28.29 8.31 26.65
N ARG A 562 -27.05 7.77 26.66
CA ARG A 562 -26.49 7.01 25.53
C ARG A 562 -27.22 5.67 25.33
N TRP A 563 -27.54 4.97 26.42
CA TRP A 563 -28.34 3.76 26.41
C TRP A 563 -29.77 4.01 25.90
N ALA A 564 -30.43 5.08 26.36
CA ALA A 564 -31.76 5.49 25.93
C ALA A 564 -31.82 6.02 24.49
N SER A 565 -30.68 6.31 23.86
CA SER A 565 -30.55 6.54 22.42
C SER A 565 -30.51 5.21 21.66
N LEU A 566 -29.61 4.30 22.07
CA LEU A 566 -29.49 2.93 21.51
C LEU A 566 -30.79 2.11 21.62
N LYS A 567 -31.52 2.23 22.74
CA LYS A 567 -32.81 1.54 22.97
C LYS A 567 -33.93 2.03 22.04
N ARG A 568 -33.87 3.30 21.59
CA ARG A 568 -34.76 3.86 20.55
C ARG A 568 -34.34 3.43 19.15
N GLY A 569 -33.04 3.41 18.85
CA GLY A 569 -32.52 2.92 17.57
C GLY A 569 -32.74 1.43 17.31
N SER A 570 -32.92 0.62 18.36
CA SER A 570 -33.11 -0.84 18.30
C SER A 570 -34.57 -1.30 18.35
N GLY A 571 -35.53 -0.40 18.12
CA GLY A 571 -36.96 -0.76 18.02
C GLY A 571 -37.59 -1.33 19.30
N GLY A 572 -36.96 -1.13 20.46
CA GLY A 572 -37.44 -1.65 21.76
C GLY A 572 -37.00 -3.08 22.12
N LEU A 573 -36.15 -3.73 21.32
CA LEU A 573 -35.74 -5.14 21.52
C LEU A 573 -34.68 -5.37 22.62
N MET A 574 -34.23 -4.33 23.34
CA MET A 574 -33.31 -4.48 24.47
C MET A 574 -34.04 -4.42 25.83
N ALA A 575 -33.72 -5.37 26.71
CA ALA A 575 -34.13 -5.34 28.11
C ALA A 575 -33.43 -4.22 28.91
N ASP A 576 -33.96 -3.89 30.08
CA ASP A 576 -33.32 -2.97 31.03
C ASP A 576 -32.24 -3.68 31.87
N PHE A 577 -31.29 -2.89 32.38
CA PHE A 577 -30.29 -3.42 33.31
C PHE A 577 -30.97 -3.87 34.62
N PRO A 578 -30.59 -5.03 35.18
CA PRO A 578 -30.97 -5.36 36.54
C PRO A 578 -30.39 -4.28 37.49
N ALA A 579 -31.19 -3.86 38.47
CA ALA A 579 -30.70 -2.97 39.51
C ALA A 579 -29.52 -3.61 40.23
N GLY A 580 -28.38 -2.90 40.31
CA GLY A 580 -27.24 -3.34 41.09
C GLY A 580 -27.62 -3.51 42.57
N PRO A 581 -26.95 -4.42 43.30
CA PRO A 581 -27.24 -4.64 44.72
C PRO A 581 -27.10 -3.32 45.49
N ALA A 582 -28.06 -3.05 46.38
CA ALA A 582 -28.05 -1.85 47.19
C ALA A 582 -26.75 -1.77 48.01
N GLY A 583 -26.10 -0.60 47.99
CA GLY A 583 -24.98 -0.33 48.88
C GLY A 583 -25.42 -0.40 50.35
N PRO A 584 -24.50 -0.68 51.29
CA PRO A 584 -24.83 -0.74 52.72
C PRO A 584 -25.45 0.57 53.17
N ALA A 585 -26.52 0.49 53.97
CA ALA A 585 -27.24 1.65 54.45
C ALA A 585 -26.31 2.57 55.26
N GLY A 586 -26.31 3.86 54.92
CA GLY A 586 -25.66 4.88 55.76
C GLY A 586 -26.30 4.95 57.15
N PRO A 587 -25.56 5.39 58.18
CA PRO A 587 -26.08 5.47 59.53
C PRO A 587 -27.32 6.38 59.59
N ALA A 588 -28.36 5.92 60.29
CA ALA A 588 -29.62 6.65 60.39
C ALA A 588 -29.43 8.01 61.09
N GLY A 589 -29.91 9.07 60.44
CA GLY A 589 -30.03 10.38 61.09
C GLY A 589 -31.05 10.35 62.24
N PRO A 590 -30.93 11.25 63.24
CA PRO A 590 -31.85 11.28 64.38
C PRO A 590 -33.29 11.58 63.92
N ALA A 591 -34.26 10.91 64.56
CA ALA A 591 -35.67 11.06 64.23
C ALA A 591 -36.19 12.48 64.56
N GLY A 592 -36.93 13.07 63.62
CA GLY A 592 -37.67 14.31 63.87
C GLY A 592 -38.88 14.08 64.79
N PRO A 593 -39.37 15.14 65.48
CA PRO A 593 -40.50 15.03 66.40
C PRO A 593 -41.81 14.68 65.67
N ALA A 594 -42.67 13.90 66.34
CA ALA A 594 -43.95 13.46 65.79
C ALA A 594 -44.97 14.61 65.68
N GLY A 595 -45.71 14.66 64.57
CA GLY A 595 -46.87 15.54 64.41
C GLY A 595 -48.10 15.02 65.17
N PRO A 596 -49.06 15.91 65.52
CA PRO A 596 -50.26 15.53 66.27
C PRO A 596 -51.26 14.69 65.46
N ALA A 597 -52.02 13.84 66.15
CA ALA A 597 -53.02 12.97 65.54
C ALA A 597 -54.32 13.71 65.18
N GLY A 598 -54.92 13.34 64.04
CA GLY A 598 -56.27 13.79 63.65
C GLY A 598 -57.39 12.91 64.24
N PRO A 599 -58.60 13.46 64.47
CA PRO A 599 -59.71 12.75 65.13
C PRO A 599 -60.44 11.76 64.23
N THR A 600 -61.17 10.82 64.85
CA THR A 600 -61.80 9.67 64.17
C THR A 600 -63.33 9.79 64.09
N GLY A 601 -63.87 9.77 62.86
CA GLY A 601 -65.14 9.14 62.44
C GLY A 601 -66.50 9.54 63.04
N GLN A 602 -67.53 9.59 62.17
CA GLN A 602 -68.93 9.25 62.50
C GLN A 602 -69.57 8.45 61.34
N THR A 603 -70.60 7.66 61.65
CA THR A 603 -71.42 6.82 60.74
C THR A 603 -72.68 7.58 60.26
N GLY A 604 -73.56 7.11 59.36
CA GLY A 604 -73.75 5.87 58.58
C GLY A 604 -74.84 6.16 57.50
N PRO A 605 -75.80 5.26 57.15
CA PRO A 605 -76.00 3.86 57.53
C PRO A 605 -76.22 2.91 56.30
N ALA A 606 -76.79 1.72 56.52
CA ALA A 606 -76.86 0.55 55.63
C ALA A 606 -78.04 0.48 54.63
N ASP A 607 -78.03 -0.53 53.75
CA ASP A 607 -79.22 -1.37 53.48
C ASP A 607 -78.89 -2.78 52.90
N SER A 608 -79.68 -3.80 53.30
CA SER A 608 -79.98 -5.17 52.74
C SER A 608 -79.03 -5.96 51.78
N ALA A 609 -79.04 -7.30 51.62
CA ALA A 609 -79.51 -8.49 52.39
C ALA A 609 -79.04 -9.80 51.67
N ASP A 610 -79.13 -10.97 52.32
CA ASP A 610 -78.66 -12.33 51.91
C ASP A 610 -79.87 -13.31 51.74
N PRO A 611 -79.79 -14.65 51.45
CA PRO A 611 -78.77 -15.51 50.79
C PRO A 611 -79.34 -16.63 49.82
N ALA A 612 -78.45 -17.54 49.36
CA ALA A 612 -78.60 -19.03 49.24
C ALA A 612 -79.14 -19.82 47.98
N GLU A 613 -78.38 -20.89 47.68
CA GLU A 613 -78.66 -22.26 47.14
C GLU A 613 -79.55 -22.60 45.90
N VAL A 614 -79.04 -23.50 45.03
CA VAL A 614 -79.46 -24.93 44.85
C VAL A 614 -78.60 -25.62 43.74
N ALA A 615 -78.45 -26.96 43.74
CA ALA A 615 -77.57 -27.71 42.82
C ALA A 615 -78.18 -29.01 42.25
N ALA A 616 -77.75 -29.45 41.05
CA ALA A 616 -77.74 -30.86 40.56
C ALA A 616 -77.06 -31.01 39.18
N GLY A 617 -76.43 -32.18 38.89
CA GLY A 617 -76.06 -32.60 37.50
C GLY A 617 -74.66 -33.23 37.32
N ARG A 618 -74.59 -34.48 36.83
CA ARG A 618 -73.39 -35.32 36.51
C ARG A 618 -73.78 -36.31 35.37
N PRO A 619 -72.87 -37.11 34.74
CA PRO A 619 -71.44 -36.89 34.41
C PRO A 619 -70.94 -37.48 33.04
N ALA A 620 -69.82 -36.95 32.50
CA ALA A 620 -68.74 -37.67 31.75
C ALA A 620 -69.10 -38.49 30.45
N PRO A 621 -68.17 -39.23 29.78
CA PRO A 621 -66.69 -39.30 29.84
C PRO A 621 -65.92 -39.26 28.47
N GLU A 622 -64.57 -39.29 28.53
CA GLU A 622 -63.58 -39.83 27.54
C GLU A 622 -63.47 -39.21 26.11
N ALA A 623 -62.37 -39.33 25.34
CA ALA A 623 -61.24 -40.28 25.37
C ALA A 623 -59.85 -39.71 24.95
N ASP A 624 -58.82 -40.53 25.23
CA ASP A 624 -57.37 -40.40 25.01
C ASP A 624 -56.87 -40.53 23.55
N ARG A 625 -55.81 -39.78 23.13
CA ARG A 625 -54.53 -40.30 22.54
C ARG A 625 -53.60 -39.27 21.83
N PRO A 626 -52.26 -39.48 21.81
CA PRO A 626 -51.28 -38.71 21.04
C PRO A 626 -50.58 -39.48 19.88
N GLU A 627 -49.73 -38.75 19.14
CA GLU A 627 -48.65 -39.17 18.20
C GLU A 627 -48.96 -39.96 16.89
N PRO A 628 -48.29 -39.57 15.79
CA PRO A 628 -48.02 -40.42 14.63
C PRO A 628 -46.53 -40.54 14.25
N PRO A 629 -46.07 -41.71 13.77
CA PRO A 629 -44.97 -41.77 12.81
C PRO A 629 -45.33 -42.49 11.49
N THR A 630 -44.64 -42.03 10.43
CA THR A 630 -44.22 -42.61 9.13
C THR A 630 -44.46 -44.11 8.82
N PRO A 631 -44.45 -44.57 7.54
CA PRO A 631 -43.65 -44.10 6.38
C PRO A 631 -44.12 -42.79 5.71
#